data_AF-A0A7J7K817-F1
#
_entry.id   AF-A0A7J7K817-F1
#
_cell.length_a   1.000
_cell.length_b   1.000
_cell.length_c   1.000
_cell.angle_alpha   90.00
_cell.angle_beta   90.00
_cell.angle_gamma   90.00
#
_symmetry.space_group_name_H-M   'P 1'
#
loop_
_entity.id
_entity.type
_entity.pdbx_description
1 polymer ?
#
loop_
_entity_poly.entity_id
_entity_poly.type
_entity_poly.pdbx_seq_one_letter_code
_entity_poly.pdbx_strand_id
1 'polypeptide(L)'
;MALLALTSKLYVYVASKDGVQVYTKNLDHSLRKFKTIPIHIGSVDNLKLDGDGNLWVGCQPRLAELVQYINDFLHLKCSSTVIRVKDPTGVAEVESVFVDDTSLIQASSVAIYTNRKLLIGSIVDKMVVCDVNYLSGRS
;
A
#
# COMPACT_ATOMS: atom_id res chain seq x y z
N MET A 1 5.91 5.56 4.98
CA MET A 1 6.60 4.75 6.03
C MET A 1 5.56 4.27 7.03
N ALA A 2 5.69 3.05 7.56
CA ALA A 2 4.86 2.50 8.63
C ALA A 2 5.73 1.81 9.70
N LEU A 3 5.28 1.77 10.95
CA LEU A 3 6.00 1.18 12.09
C LEU A 3 5.18 0.07 12.73
N LEU A 4 5.74 -1.13 12.84
CA LEU A 4 5.13 -2.29 13.48
C LEU A 4 5.99 -2.73 14.67
N ALA A 5 5.36 -2.96 15.82
CA ALA A 5 6.02 -3.58 16.97
C ALA A 5 5.64 -5.07 17.03
N LEU A 6 6.64 -5.94 17.06
CA LEU A 6 6.45 -7.38 17.24
C LEU A 6 7.36 -7.85 18.37
N THR A 7 6.77 -8.32 19.46
CA THR A 7 7.48 -8.70 20.69
C THR A 7 8.38 -7.54 21.19
N SER A 8 9.71 -7.72 21.22
CA SER A 8 10.71 -6.72 21.62
C SER A 8 11.42 -6.03 20.44
N LYS A 9 10.97 -6.27 19.20
CA LYS A 9 11.56 -5.68 17.98
C LYS A 9 10.60 -4.70 17.31
N LEU A 10 11.15 -3.61 16.83
CA LEU A 10 10.45 -2.62 16.01
C LEU A 10 10.86 -2.78 14.55
N TYR A 11 9.87 -2.87 13.67
CA TYR A 11 10.04 -2.97 12.23
C TYR A 11 9.51 -1.71 11.55
N VAL A 12 10.30 -1.16 10.63
CA VAL A 12 9.96 0.04 9.84
C VAL A 12 9.82 -0.37 8.39
N TYR A 13 8.64 -0.15 7.83
CA TYR A 13 8.33 -0.38 6.42
C TYR A 13 8.43 0.92 5.64
N VAL A 14 9.18 0.90 4.55
CA VAL A 14 9.47 2.06 3.71
C VAL A 14 9.11 1.73 2.27
N ALA A 15 8.26 2.55 1.67
CA ALA A 15 7.96 2.45 0.24
C ALA A 15 9.21 2.84 -0.55
N SER A 16 9.54 2.07 -1.57
CA SER A 16 10.71 2.30 -2.41
C SER A 16 10.48 1.84 -3.84
N LYS A 17 11.39 2.21 -4.74
CA LYS A 17 11.38 1.75 -6.14
C LYS A 17 11.37 0.22 -6.27
N ASP A 18 12.01 -0.49 -5.33
CA ASP A 18 12.16 -1.95 -5.37
C ASP A 18 11.05 -2.70 -4.61
N GLY A 19 9.94 -2.03 -4.29
CA GLY A 19 8.87 -2.54 -3.44
C GLY A 19 8.96 -1.99 -2.01
N VAL A 20 8.60 -2.80 -1.02
CA VAL A 20 8.58 -2.37 0.39
C VAL A 20 9.87 -2.83 1.08
N GLN A 21 10.68 -1.86 1.53
CA GLN A 21 11.87 -2.16 2.34
C GLN A 21 11.49 -2.25 3.81
N VAL A 22 11.98 -3.30 4.47
CA VAL A 22 11.75 -3.54 5.90
C VAL A 22 13.06 -3.35 6.64
N TYR A 23 13.03 -2.57 7.71
CA TYR A 23 14.16 -2.32 8.58
C TYR A 23 13.83 -2.73 10.00
N THR A 24 14.81 -3.20 10.76
CA THR A 24 14.69 -3.22 12.23
C THR A 24 15.16 -1.89 12.79
N LYS A 25 14.41 -1.31 13.72
CA LYS A 25 14.79 -0.13 14.48
C LYS A 25 15.39 -0.53 15.82
N ASN A 26 16.64 -0.16 16.03
CA ASN A 26 17.38 -0.41 17.27
C ASN A 26 17.01 0.61 18.37
N LEU A 27 17.43 0.36 19.61
CA LEU A 27 17.21 1.26 20.74
C LEU A 27 17.88 2.63 20.56
N ASP A 28 19.03 2.67 19.88
CA ASP A 28 19.75 3.89 19.49
C ASP A 28 19.12 4.62 18.30
N HIS A 29 17.93 4.19 17.86
CA HIS A 29 17.19 4.67 16.71
C HIS A 29 17.83 4.41 15.34
N SER A 30 18.95 3.70 15.27
CA SER A 30 19.52 3.27 14.00
C SER A 30 18.60 2.27 13.29
N LEU A 31 18.61 2.31 11.96
CA LEU A 31 17.86 1.40 11.10
C LEU A 31 18.81 0.41 10.45
N ARG A 32 18.56 -0.88 10.61
CA ARG A 32 19.26 -1.94 9.89
C ARG A 32 18.30 -2.56 8.89
N LYS A 33 18.68 -2.59 7.60
CA LYS A 33 17.87 -3.24 6.57
C LYS A 33 17.70 -4.72 6.93
N PHE A 34 16.45 -5.17 6.98
CA PHE A 34 16.06 -6.54 7.32
C PHE A 34 15.81 -7.35 6.05
N LYS A 35 14.92 -6.86 5.17
CA LYS A 35 14.60 -7.49 3.88
C LYS A 35 13.96 -6.49 2.92
N THR A 36 13.72 -6.93 1.69
CA THR A 36 12.85 -6.24 0.72
C THR A 36 11.69 -7.18 0.38
N ILE A 37 10.46 -6.68 0.43
CA ILE A 37 9.27 -7.34 -0.09
C ILE A 37 9.07 -6.84 -1.53
N PRO A 38 9.29 -7.70 -2.54
CA PRO A 38 9.11 -7.28 -3.92
C PRO A 38 7.63 -7.08 -4.23
N ILE A 39 7.30 -5.96 -4.87
CA ILE A 39 5.94 -5.66 -5.34
C ILE A 39 5.99 -5.62 -6.87
N HIS A 40 5.31 -6.57 -7.52
CA HIS A 40 5.34 -6.72 -8.98
C HIS A 40 4.15 -6.07 -9.70
N ILE A 41 3.26 -5.44 -8.95
CA ILE A 41 1.99 -4.89 -9.46
C ILE A 41 2.13 -3.39 -9.83
N GLY A 42 3.23 -2.75 -9.44
CA GLY A 42 3.49 -1.33 -9.75
C GLY A 42 4.44 -0.67 -8.76
N SER A 43 4.61 0.65 -8.90
CA SER A 43 5.32 1.46 -7.91
C SER A 43 4.47 1.59 -6.65
N VAL A 44 5.07 1.38 -5.49
CA VAL A 44 4.43 1.65 -4.20
C VAL A 44 4.49 3.15 -3.89
N ASP A 45 3.42 3.67 -3.28
CA ASP A 45 3.36 5.04 -2.80
C ASP A 45 3.25 5.03 -1.26
N ASN A 46 2.08 5.30 -0.67
CA ASN A 46 1.94 5.34 0.78
C ASN A 46 1.57 3.99 1.39
N LEU A 47 2.10 3.75 2.60
CA LEU A 47 1.90 2.54 3.39
C LEU A 47 1.11 2.87 4.66
N LYS A 48 0.12 2.04 5.00
CA LYS A 48 -0.60 2.10 6.28
C LYS A 48 -0.75 0.72 6.89
N LEU A 49 -0.59 0.62 8.20
CA LEU A 49 -0.87 -0.61 8.94
C LEU A 49 -2.31 -0.59 9.43
N ASP A 50 -3.00 -1.72 9.35
CA ASP A 50 -4.23 -1.95 10.10
C ASP A 50 -3.95 -2.47 11.53
N GLY A 51 -5.01 -2.71 12.30
CA GLY A 51 -4.92 -3.21 13.67
C GLY A 51 -4.34 -4.63 13.80
N ASP A 52 -4.34 -5.40 12.71
CA ASP A 52 -3.82 -6.77 12.65
C ASP A 52 -2.36 -6.80 12.14
N GLY A 53 -1.80 -5.64 11.81
CA GLY A 53 -0.42 -5.51 11.31
C GLY A 53 -0.28 -5.78 9.81
N ASN A 54 -1.37 -5.83 9.04
CA ASN A 54 -1.28 -5.90 7.58
C ASN A 54 -1.01 -4.51 7.01
N LEU A 55 -0.18 -4.45 5.96
CA LEU A 55 0.06 -3.22 5.22
C LEU A 55 -0.96 -3.07 4.11
N TRP A 56 -1.53 -1.88 4.03
CA TRP A 56 -2.39 -1.40 2.96
C TRP A 56 -1.61 -0.35 2.18
N VAL A 57 -1.49 -0.58 0.87
CA VAL A 57 -0.55 0.16 0.03
C VAL A 57 -1.26 0.66 -1.22
N GLY A 58 -1.16 1.98 -1.45
CA GLY A 58 -1.51 2.55 -2.75
C GLY A 58 -0.40 2.25 -3.75
N CYS A 59 -0.78 1.75 -4.92
CA CYS A 59 0.13 1.34 -5.97
C CYS A 59 -0.22 2.00 -7.30
N GLN A 60 0.81 2.28 -8.08
CA GLN A 60 0.74 2.87 -9.40
C GLN A 60 1.30 1.88 -10.41
N PRO A 61 0.43 1.17 -11.17
CA PRO A 61 0.87 0.12 -12.08
C PRO A 61 1.95 0.57 -13.06
N ARG A 62 1.87 1.83 -13.50
CA ARG A 62 2.78 2.43 -14.47
C ARG A 62 3.21 3.82 -14.00
N LEU A 63 4.40 3.91 -13.41
CA LEU A 63 4.94 5.18 -12.88
C LEU A 63 5.02 6.28 -13.95
N ALA A 64 5.31 5.92 -15.21
CA ALA A 64 5.35 6.89 -16.31
C ALA A 64 3.97 7.48 -16.65
N GLU A 65 2.89 6.71 -16.51
CA GLU A 65 1.53 7.22 -16.69
C GLU A 65 1.14 8.16 -15.55
N LEU A 66 1.53 7.82 -14.33
CA LEU A 66 1.32 8.69 -13.17
C LEU A 66 1.99 10.05 -13.36
N VAL A 67 3.25 10.08 -13.79
CA VAL A 67 4.00 11.33 -14.00
C VAL A 67 3.32 12.21 -15.05
N GLN A 68 2.85 11.62 -16.15
CA GLN A 68 2.09 12.36 -17.16
C GLN A 68 0.77 12.87 -16.59
N TYR A 69 0.02 12.01 -15.90
CA TYR A 69 -1.25 12.35 -15.27
C TYR A 69 -1.13 13.52 -14.29
N ILE A 70 -0.12 13.53 -13.41
CA ILE A 70 0.07 14.63 -12.44
C ILE A 70 0.31 15.97 -13.16
N ASN A 71 0.95 15.95 -14.32
CA ASN A 71 1.21 17.16 -15.11
C ASN A 71 -0.01 17.67 -15.89
N ASP A 72 -1.00 16.81 -16.17
CA ASP A 72 -2.19 17.16 -16.94
C ASP A 72 -3.42 16.34 -16.52
N PHE A 73 -3.77 16.42 -15.24
CA PHE A 73 -4.83 15.60 -14.64
C PHE A 73 -6.24 15.98 -15.09
N LEU A 74 -6.39 17.09 -15.83
CA LEU A 74 -7.65 17.53 -16.42
C LEU A 74 -7.95 16.81 -17.75
N HIS A 75 -6.92 16.31 -18.44
CA HIS A 75 -7.07 15.69 -19.76
C HIS A 75 -6.58 14.24 -19.81
N LEU A 76 -5.68 13.86 -18.91
CA LEU A 76 -5.15 12.50 -18.82
C LEU A 76 -5.84 11.71 -17.72
N LYS A 77 -5.67 10.39 -17.79
CA LYS A 77 -6.22 9.45 -16.82
C LYS A 77 -5.15 8.54 -16.24
N CYS A 78 -5.36 8.13 -14.99
CA CYS A 78 -4.47 7.19 -14.31
C CYS A 78 -5.28 6.16 -13.54
N SER A 79 -5.01 4.88 -13.79
CA SER A 79 -5.60 3.76 -13.04
C SER A 79 -5.23 3.82 -11.56
N SER A 80 -5.99 3.10 -10.76
CA SER A 80 -5.78 2.98 -9.31
C SER A 80 -5.66 1.51 -8.92
N THR A 81 -4.70 1.21 -8.05
CA THR A 81 -4.55 -0.12 -7.45
C THR A 81 -4.24 0.00 -5.97
N VAL A 82 -4.91 -0.81 -5.15
CA VAL A 82 -4.54 -1.02 -3.76
C VAL A 82 -4.17 -2.48 -3.56
N ILE A 83 -3.08 -2.71 -2.86
CA ILE A 83 -2.66 -4.04 -2.44
C ILE A 83 -2.68 -4.15 -0.91
N ARG A 84 -2.92 -5.36 -0.43
CA ARG A 84 -2.68 -5.76 0.97
C ARG A 84 -1.44 -6.64 1.01
N VAL A 85 -0.53 -6.31 1.92
CA VAL A 85 0.67 -7.10 2.21
C VAL A 85 0.57 -7.62 3.64
N LYS A 86 0.50 -8.94 3.79
CA LYS A 86 0.55 -9.61 5.10
C LYS A 86 1.99 -10.00 5.37
N ASP A 87 2.58 -9.40 6.40
CA ASP A 87 3.98 -9.68 6.75
C ASP A 87 4.28 -9.41 8.23
N PRO A 88 4.04 -10.36 9.14
CA PRO A 88 4.57 -10.29 10.49
C PRO A 88 6.03 -10.77 10.57
N THR A 89 6.79 -10.53 9.49
CA THR A 89 8.26 -10.64 9.31
C THR A 89 8.83 -11.98 8.84
N GLY A 90 8.00 -12.84 8.25
CA GLY A 90 8.40 -14.06 7.52
C GLY A 90 8.39 -13.88 5.99
N VAL A 91 7.84 -14.84 5.24
CA VAL A 91 7.55 -14.65 3.81
C VAL A 91 6.27 -13.81 3.70
N ALA A 92 6.30 -12.77 2.88
CA ALA A 92 5.16 -11.86 2.72
C ALA A 92 4.16 -12.40 1.70
N GLU A 93 2.87 -12.28 2.01
CA GLU A 93 1.78 -12.50 1.05
C GLU A 93 1.31 -11.15 0.51
N VAL A 94 1.18 -11.04 -0.81
CA VAL A 94 0.76 -9.82 -1.49
C VAL A 94 -0.48 -10.11 -2.32
N GLU A 95 -1.56 -9.36 -2.11
CA GLU A 95 -2.81 -9.49 -2.88
C GLU A 95 -3.30 -8.12 -3.36
N SER A 96 -3.82 -8.06 -4.58
CA SER A 96 -4.59 -6.91 -5.05
C SER A 96 -5.99 -6.97 -4.47
N VAL A 97 -6.37 -5.93 -3.73
CA VAL A 97 -7.68 -5.83 -3.06
C VAL A 97 -8.61 -4.84 -3.75
N PHE A 98 -8.06 -3.95 -4.58
CA PHE A 98 -8.81 -3.00 -5.38
C PHE A 98 -8.02 -2.69 -6.65
N VAL A 99 -8.72 -2.69 -7.79
CA VAL A 99 -8.21 -2.22 -9.08
C VAL A 99 -9.34 -1.46 -9.75
N ASP A 100 -9.06 -0.23 -10.19
CA ASP A 100 -10.00 0.60 -10.93
C ASP A 100 -9.34 1.18 -12.18
N ASP A 101 -10.04 1.05 -13.29
CA ASP A 101 -9.62 1.49 -14.61
C ASP A 101 -10.01 2.94 -14.91
N THR A 102 -10.09 3.78 -13.85
CA THR A 102 -10.47 5.20 -13.83
C THR A 102 -11.97 5.47 -13.69
N SER A 103 -12.80 4.43 -13.58
CA SER A 103 -14.25 4.57 -13.47
C SER A 103 -14.69 5.19 -12.13
N LEU A 104 -13.97 4.87 -11.05
CA LEU A 104 -14.33 5.26 -9.69
C LEU A 104 -13.32 6.23 -9.08
N ILE A 105 -12.01 5.99 -9.20
CA ILE A 105 -10.97 6.83 -8.59
C ILE A 105 -9.68 6.75 -9.41
N GLN A 106 -9.00 7.88 -9.56
CA GLN A 106 -7.75 7.96 -10.31
C GLN A 106 -6.53 8.16 -9.40
N ALA A 107 -5.42 7.51 -9.76
CA ALA A 107 -4.13 7.63 -9.07
C ALA A 107 -4.22 7.43 -7.54
N SER A 108 -4.72 6.28 -7.08
CA SER A 108 -4.70 5.91 -5.65
C SER A 108 -3.30 5.97 -5.04
N SER A 109 -3.14 6.70 -3.94
CA SER A 109 -1.87 6.92 -3.24
C SER A 109 -1.81 6.19 -1.90
N VAL A 110 -2.92 6.14 -1.18
CA VAL A 110 -3.01 5.59 0.18
C VAL A 110 -4.30 4.79 0.35
N ALA A 111 -4.23 3.74 1.16
CA ALA A 111 -5.42 3.01 1.58
C ALA A 111 -5.39 2.75 3.09
N ILE A 112 -6.54 2.86 3.74
CA ILE A 112 -6.72 2.57 5.17
C ILE A 112 -7.89 1.60 5.29
N TYR A 113 -7.62 0.46 5.91
CA TYR A 113 -8.67 -0.50 6.25
C TYR A 113 -9.05 -0.40 7.71
N THR A 114 -10.35 -0.26 7.98
CA THR A 114 -10.91 -0.27 9.33
C THR A 114 -12.36 -0.70 9.30
N ASN A 115 -12.78 -1.55 10.24
CA ASN A 115 -14.18 -1.96 10.39
C ASN A 115 -14.87 -2.43 9.09
N ARG A 116 -14.19 -3.27 8.30
CA ARG A 116 -14.63 -3.74 6.97
C ARG A 116 -14.87 -2.63 5.94
N LYS A 117 -14.27 -1.47 6.14
CA LYS A 117 -14.24 -0.37 5.17
C LYS A 117 -12.83 -0.17 4.67
N LEU A 118 -12.71 0.08 3.38
CA LEU A 118 -11.47 0.48 2.74
C LEU A 118 -11.62 1.93 2.27
N LEU A 119 -10.89 2.83 2.92
CA LEU A 119 -10.79 4.23 2.53
C LEU A 119 -9.59 4.38 1.60
N ILE A 120 -9.82 4.85 0.37
CA ILE A 120 -8.78 4.99 -0.66
C ILE A 120 -8.65 6.47 -1.01
N GLY A 121 -7.48 7.03 -0.75
CA GLY A 121 -7.13 8.40 -1.14
C GLY A 121 -6.28 8.41 -2.42
N SER A 122 -6.52 9.39 -3.27
CA SER A 122 -5.75 9.66 -4.50
C SER A 122 -4.72 10.76 -4.30
N ILE A 123 -3.85 10.94 -5.30
CA ILE A 123 -2.93 12.10 -5.34
C ILE A 123 -3.69 13.40 -5.66
N VAL A 124 -4.56 13.39 -6.68
CA VAL A 124 -5.24 14.61 -7.18
C VAL A 124 -6.77 14.50 -7.27
N ASP A 125 -7.31 13.29 -7.50
CA ASP A 125 -8.75 13.06 -7.60
C ASP A 125 -9.45 13.12 -6.21
N LYS A 126 -10.64 12.54 -6.10
CA LYS A 126 -11.40 12.32 -4.87
C LYS A 126 -10.93 11.12 -4.05
N MET A 127 -11.37 11.07 -2.79
CA MET A 127 -11.31 9.87 -1.94
C MET A 127 -12.57 9.02 -2.14
N VAL A 128 -12.44 7.70 -2.05
CA VAL A 128 -13.56 6.77 -2.06
C VAL A 128 -13.56 5.86 -0.82
N VAL A 129 -14.75 5.37 -0.46
CA VAL A 129 -14.93 4.42 0.65
C VAL A 129 -15.66 3.20 0.10
N CYS A 130 -15.03 2.03 0.24
CA CYS A 130 -15.59 0.76 -0.20
C CYS A 130 -15.97 -0.10 1.00
N ASP A 131 -17.09 -0.81 0.92
CA ASP A 131 -17.38 -1.92 1.84
C ASP A 131 -16.61 -3.16 1.38
N VAL A 132 -15.87 -3.76 2.30
CA VAL A 132 -15.07 -4.96 2.06
C VAL A 132 -15.85 -6.16 2.53
N ASN A 133 -16.42 -6.88 1.58
CA ASN A 133 -17.13 -8.13 1.83
C ASN A 133 -16.20 -9.30 1.51
N TYR A 134 -15.61 -9.91 2.54
CA TYR A 134 -14.99 -11.21 2.37
C TYR A 134 -16.12 -12.24 2.25
N LEU A 135 -16.24 -12.87 1.08
CA LEU A 135 -17.07 -14.06 0.95
C LEU A 135 -16.48 -15.12 1.90
N SER A 136 -17.18 -15.42 2.99
CA SER A 136 -16.77 -16.45 3.94
C SER A 136 -16.73 -17.80 3.22
N GLY A 137 -15.54 -18.25 2.85
CA GLY A 137 -15.39 -19.49 2.09
C GLY A 137 -13.95 -19.90 1.82
N ARG A 138 -13.25 -20.34 2.88
CA ARG A 138 -12.36 -21.52 2.97
C ARG A 138 -11.53 -21.41 4.26
N SER A 139 -12.10 -21.97 5.33
CA SER A 139 -11.36 -22.57 6.44
C SER A 139 -10.60 -23.81 5.97
#